data_AF-A0A8T2MWR6-F1
#
_entry.id   AF-A0A8T2MWR6-F1
#
_cell.length_a   1.000
_cell.length_b   1.000
_cell.length_c   1.000
_cell.angle_alpha   90.00
_cell.angle_beta   90.00
_cell.angle_gamma   90.00
#
_symmetry.space_group_name_H-M   'P 1'
#
loop_
_entity.id
_entity.type
_entity.pdbx_description
1 polymer ?
#
loop_
_entity_poly.entity_id
_entity_poly.type
_entity_poly.pdbx_seq_one_letter_code
_entity_poly.pdbx_strand_id
1 'polypeptide(L)'
;MRSPLVSPVRAPGGGLAAQGRKQEESSVQALIEACLEEDGKLYLCVSSPTIKDKPVQIRPWNLSDSDFVMDGSQPLDPRKTIFVGGVPRPLRAVELAMIMDRLYGGVCYAGIDTDPELKYPKGAGRVEVKPYVLDDQLCDECQGARCGGKFAPFFCANVTCLQYYCEFCWANIHSRAGREFHKPLVKEGADRPRQIHFRWS
;
A
#
# COMPACT_ATOMS: atom_id res chain seq x y z
N MET A 1 11.27 18.09 -10.00
CA MET A 1 10.59 17.19 -10.96
C MET A 1 11.48 15.96 -11.04
N ARG A 2 10.98 14.78 -10.65
CA ARG A 2 11.77 13.54 -10.59
C ARG A 2 11.23 12.58 -11.64
N SER A 3 12.14 11.99 -12.40
CA SER A 3 11.88 11.47 -13.74
C SER A 3 11.81 9.94 -13.79
N PRO A 4 11.22 9.37 -14.86
CA PRO A 4 11.03 7.93 -14.97
C PRO A 4 12.32 7.17 -15.35
N LEU A 5 12.45 5.93 -14.87
CA LEU A 5 13.55 5.00 -15.14
C LEU A 5 13.08 3.87 -16.05
N VAL A 6 13.76 3.62 -17.17
CA VAL A 6 13.33 2.64 -18.19
C VAL A 6 13.88 1.24 -17.97
N SER A 7 13.00 0.22 -17.98
CA SER A 7 13.39 -1.19 -18.07
C SER A 7 13.59 -1.65 -19.53
N PRO A 8 14.61 -2.45 -19.86
CA PRO A 8 14.69 -3.15 -21.13
C PRO A 8 14.05 -4.55 -21.09
N VAL A 9 13.21 -4.82 -22.10
CA VAL A 9 13.26 -5.97 -23.01
C VAL A 9 12.90 -7.40 -22.50
N ARG A 10 11.68 -7.89 -22.80
CA ARG A 10 11.24 -9.32 -22.79
C ARG A 10 11.56 -10.13 -24.08
N ALA A 11 12.26 -11.27 -23.97
CA ALA A 11 12.22 -12.37 -24.96
C ALA A 11 11.91 -13.71 -24.25
N PRO A 12 11.10 -14.63 -24.81
CA PRO A 12 10.44 -15.67 -24.03
C PRO A 12 11.26 -16.96 -23.92
N GLY A 13 11.20 -17.53 -22.72
CA GLY A 13 11.75 -18.82 -22.32
C GLY A 13 11.76 -18.96 -20.79
N GLY A 14 10.64 -18.66 -20.10
CA GLY A 14 10.44 -18.98 -18.67
C GLY A 14 11.40 -18.40 -17.60
N GLY A 15 12.44 -17.64 -17.96
CA GLY A 15 13.44 -17.12 -17.03
C GLY A 15 13.25 -15.65 -16.66
N LEU A 16 13.58 -15.30 -15.41
CA LEU A 16 13.61 -13.96 -14.83
C LEU A 16 14.41 -12.97 -15.71
N ALA A 17 13.88 -11.76 -15.89
CA ALA A 17 14.42 -10.71 -16.75
C ALA A 17 15.73 -10.10 -16.21
N ALA A 18 16.68 -9.83 -17.11
CA ALA A 18 17.92 -9.11 -16.81
C ALA A 18 17.67 -7.59 -16.73
N GLN A 19 18.27 -6.96 -15.72
CA GLN A 19 18.12 -5.54 -15.39
C GLN A 19 19.24 -4.71 -16.04
N GLY A 20 18.90 -3.82 -16.97
CA GLY A 20 19.83 -2.81 -17.51
C GLY A 20 19.68 -1.48 -16.76
N ARG A 21 20.71 -1.05 -16.03
CA ARG A 21 20.73 0.23 -15.31
C ARG A 21 21.17 1.35 -16.25
N LYS A 22 20.31 2.35 -16.46
CA LYS A 22 20.76 3.66 -16.97
C LYS A 22 20.99 4.59 -15.76
N GLN A 23 22.22 5.10 -15.62
CA GLN A 23 22.63 5.92 -14.46
C GLN A 23 22.15 7.38 -14.55
N GLU A 24 21.87 7.86 -15.76
CA GLU A 24 21.48 9.25 -16.00
C GLU A 24 20.10 9.37 -16.65
N GLU A 25 19.33 10.35 -16.18
CA GLU A 25 18.01 10.72 -16.68
C GLU A 25 18.01 11.06 -18.17
N SER A 26 19.05 11.77 -18.63
CA SER A 26 19.30 12.08 -20.04
C SER A 26 19.33 10.82 -20.91
N SER A 27 19.95 9.75 -20.40
CA SER A 27 20.10 8.49 -21.12
C SER A 27 18.79 7.70 -21.17
N VAL A 28 17.92 7.86 -20.16
CA VAL A 28 16.57 7.31 -20.15
C VAL A 28 15.69 8.05 -21.15
N GLN A 29 15.73 9.37 -21.15
CA GLN A 29 14.98 10.20 -22.08
C GLN A 29 15.35 9.89 -23.54
N ALA A 30 16.65 9.83 -23.85
CA ALA A 30 17.13 9.45 -25.18
C ALA A 30 16.71 8.01 -25.57
N LEU A 31 16.55 7.10 -24.60
CA LEU A 31 16.04 5.75 -24.88
C LEU A 31 14.55 5.77 -25.22
N ILE A 32 13.75 6.56 -24.49
CA ILE A 32 12.32 6.71 -24.74
C ILE A 32 12.11 7.32 -26.14
N GLU A 33 12.88 8.36 -26.47
CA GLU A 33 12.83 9.02 -27.79
C GLU A 33 13.23 8.11 -28.95
N ALA A 34 14.07 7.11 -28.69
CA ALA A 34 14.46 6.10 -29.67
C ALA A 34 13.48 4.91 -29.79
N CYS A 35 12.46 4.83 -28.94
CA CYS A 35 11.49 3.74 -28.97
C CYS A 35 10.38 4.00 -30.00
N LEU A 36 9.85 2.90 -30.56
CA LEU A 36 8.62 2.89 -31.32
C LEU A 36 7.44 2.90 -30.33
N GLU A 37 6.46 3.77 -30.54
CA GLU A 37 5.23 3.82 -29.74
C GLU A 37 4.07 3.16 -30.49
N GLU A 38 3.42 2.18 -29.85
CA GLU A 38 2.25 1.48 -30.38
C GLU A 38 1.27 1.22 -29.22
N ASP A 39 0.01 1.65 -29.36
CA ASP A 39 -1.03 1.57 -28.31
C ASP A 39 -0.59 2.10 -26.93
N GLY A 40 0.18 3.19 -26.90
CA GLY A 40 0.73 3.78 -25.68
C GLY A 40 1.81 2.92 -24.99
N LYS A 41 2.39 1.95 -25.71
CA LYS A 41 3.52 1.12 -25.24
C LYS A 41 4.76 1.44 -26.06
N LEU A 42 5.90 1.50 -25.38
CA LEU A 42 7.19 1.72 -26.00
C LEU A 42 7.84 0.38 -26.37
N TYR A 43 8.42 0.31 -27.56
CA TYR A 43 9.13 -0.85 -28.06
C TYR A 43 10.50 -0.46 -28.61
N LEU A 44 11.51 -1.26 -28.29
CA LEU A 44 12.84 -1.16 -28.88
C LEU A 44 13.15 -2.46 -29.61
N CYS A 45 13.56 -2.37 -30.87
CA CYS A 45 14.02 -3.52 -31.62
C CYS A 45 15.43 -3.90 -31.19
N VAL A 46 15.61 -5.17 -30.82
CA VAL A 46 16.92 -5.74 -30.52
C VAL A 46 17.16 -6.98 -31.35
N SER A 47 18.36 -7.07 -31.90
CA SER A 47 18.83 -8.20 -32.68
C SER A 47 19.80 -9.05 -31.86
N SER A 48 19.70 -10.36 -31.97
CA SER A 48 20.64 -11.35 -31.46
C SER A 48 21.19 -12.19 -32.62
N PRO A 49 22.22 -13.03 -32.40
CA PRO A 49 22.72 -13.93 -33.43
C PRO A 49 21.67 -14.88 -34.02
N THR A 50 20.58 -15.14 -33.28
CA THR A 50 19.52 -16.09 -33.67
C THR A 50 18.19 -15.42 -34.05
N ILE A 51 17.97 -14.16 -33.67
CA ILE A 51 16.71 -13.45 -33.92
C ILE A 51 17.03 -12.03 -34.34
N LYS A 52 16.57 -11.62 -35.53
CA LYS A 52 16.69 -10.25 -36.01
C LYS A 52 15.47 -9.41 -35.63
N ASP A 53 15.71 -8.15 -35.31
CA ASP A 53 14.73 -7.08 -35.12
C ASP A 53 13.54 -7.48 -34.26
N LYS A 54 13.82 -8.18 -33.15
CA LYS A 54 12.78 -8.56 -32.21
C LYS A 54 12.27 -7.29 -31.54
N PRO A 55 10.98 -6.92 -31.68
CA PRO A 55 10.43 -5.77 -30.99
C PRO A 55 10.26 -6.13 -29.54
N VAL A 56 10.74 -5.26 -28.65
CA VAL A 56 10.64 -5.56 -27.24
C VAL A 56 10.18 -4.40 -26.41
N GLN A 57 9.17 -4.70 -25.59
CA GLN A 57 8.53 -3.72 -24.76
C GLN A 57 9.48 -3.14 -23.72
N ILE A 58 9.48 -1.83 -23.69
CA ILE A 58 10.20 -0.95 -22.78
C ILE A 58 9.16 -0.33 -21.85
N ARG A 59 9.37 -0.42 -20.54
CA ARG A 59 8.45 0.15 -19.54
C ARG A 59 9.21 1.04 -18.56
N PRO A 60 9.13 2.37 -18.74
CA PRO A 60 9.56 3.30 -17.71
C PRO A 60 8.76 3.16 -16.42
N TRP A 61 9.45 3.31 -15.30
CA TRP A 61 8.89 3.42 -13.96
C TRP A 61 9.10 4.84 -13.45
N ASN A 62 8.02 5.56 -13.17
CA ASN A 62 8.14 6.88 -12.60
C ASN A 62 8.46 6.78 -11.10
N LEU A 63 9.51 7.49 -10.67
CA LEU A 63 9.85 7.55 -9.24
C LEU A 63 8.72 8.18 -8.41
N SER A 64 7.89 9.05 -8.98
CA SER A 64 6.72 9.58 -8.26
C SER A 64 5.62 8.52 -8.02
N ASP A 65 5.68 7.38 -8.69
CA ASP A 65 4.71 6.29 -8.51
C ASP A 65 5.11 5.33 -7.36
N SER A 66 6.25 5.57 -6.70
CA SER A 66 6.75 4.72 -5.62
C SER A 66 5.95 4.81 -4.33
N ASP A 67 5.25 5.92 -4.11
CA ASP A 67 4.51 6.19 -2.89
C ASP A 67 3.29 7.05 -3.18
N PHE A 68 2.28 6.89 -2.33
CA PHE A 68 1.03 7.63 -2.43
C PHE A 68 0.43 7.80 -1.05
N VAL A 69 0.11 9.05 -0.69
CA VAL A 69 -0.58 9.41 0.54
C VAL A 69 -2.05 9.68 0.18
N MET A 70 -2.96 8.86 0.70
CA MET A 70 -4.40 9.04 0.56
C MET A 70 -4.96 9.94 1.67
N ASP A 71 -4.44 9.78 2.89
CA ASP A 71 -4.77 10.60 4.05
C ASP A 71 -3.50 10.86 4.86
N GLY A 72 -3.09 12.12 4.92
CA GLY A 72 -1.89 12.59 5.63
C GLY A 72 -2.16 13.20 7.01
N SER A 73 -3.36 13.00 7.58
CA SER A 73 -3.75 13.56 8.87
C SER A 73 -2.95 13.01 10.06
N GLN A 74 -2.35 11.83 9.91
CA GLN A 74 -1.59 11.13 10.96
C GLN A 74 -0.19 10.76 10.44
N PRO A 75 0.83 10.73 11.32
CA PRO A 75 2.14 10.22 10.95
C PRO A 75 2.06 8.70 10.68
N LEU A 76 2.86 8.25 9.71
CA LEU A 76 2.96 6.84 9.35
C LEU A 76 3.55 6.01 10.49
N ASP A 77 2.90 4.89 10.81
CA ASP A 77 3.30 3.94 11.85
C ASP A 77 3.55 2.55 11.24
N PRO A 78 4.79 2.03 11.30
CA PRO A 78 5.11 0.69 10.82
C PRO A 78 4.25 -0.43 11.44
N ARG A 79 3.69 -0.24 12.64
CA ARG A 79 2.80 -1.22 13.29
C ARG A 79 1.41 -1.30 12.65
N LYS A 80 1.04 -0.29 11.86
CA LYS A 80 -0.21 -0.22 11.09
C LYS A 80 0.01 -0.51 9.61
N THR A 81 1.25 -0.85 9.24
CA THR A 81 1.65 -1.13 7.88
C THR A 81 1.60 -2.63 7.63
N ILE A 82 0.90 -3.03 6.58
CA ILE A 82 0.88 -4.39 6.07
C ILE A 82 1.81 -4.52 4.87
N PHE A 83 2.49 -5.66 4.78
CA PHE A 83 3.27 -6.05 3.61
C PHE A 83 2.37 -6.71 2.57
N VAL A 84 2.55 -6.35 1.30
CA VAL A 84 1.81 -6.90 0.16
C VAL A 84 2.81 -7.52 -0.81
N GLY A 85 2.86 -8.86 -0.85
CA GLY A 85 3.67 -9.62 -1.80
C GLY A 85 2.96 -9.86 -3.13
N GLY A 86 3.71 -10.24 -4.17
CA GLY A 86 3.15 -10.62 -5.48
C GLY A 86 2.54 -9.45 -6.26
N VAL A 87 2.90 -8.21 -5.89
CA VAL A 87 2.44 -7.01 -6.59
C VAL A 87 3.01 -6.99 -8.01
N PRO A 88 2.21 -6.77 -9.05
CA PRO A 88 2.73 -6.60 -10.40
C PRO A 88 3.74 -5.45 -10.43
N ARG A 89 4.94 -5.68 -10.99
CA ARG A 89 5.98 -4.64 -11.10
C ARG A 89 5.53 -3.30 -11.74
N PRO A 90 4.55 -3.27 -12.66
CA PRO A 90 4.04 -2.01 -13.21
C PRO A 90 2.95 -1.33 -12.36
N LEU A 91 2.54 -1.90 -11.23
CA LEU A 91 1.46 -1.35 -10.39
C LEU A 91 1.96 -0.15 -9.61
N ARG A 92 1.30 1.01 -9.77
CA ARG A 92 1.60 2.27 -9.06
C ARG A 92 1.09 2.26 -7.63
N ALA A 93 1.75 3.01 -6.74
CA ALA A 93 1.32 3.13 -5.35
C ALA A 93 -0.13 3.61 -5.22
N VAL A 94 -0.56 4.56 -6.07
CA VAL A 94 -1.96 5.04 -6.11
C VAL A 94 -2.95 3.92 -6.45
N GLU A 95 -2.59 3.02 -7.39
CA GLU A 95 -3.45 1.91 -7.80
C GLU A 95 -3.56 0.88 -6.68
N LEU A 96 -2.44 0.56 -6.03
CA LEU A 96 -2.42 -0.30 -4.85
C LEU A 96 -3.29 0.28 -3.73
N ALA A 97 -3.14 1.58 -3.44
CA ALA A 97 -3.91 2.26 -2.41
C ALA A 97 -5.42 2.21 -2.70
N MET A 98 -5.83 2.53 -3.93
CA MET A 98 -7.24 2.53 -4.34
C MET A 98 -7.86 1.13 -4.31
N ILE A 99 -7.13 0.10 -4.75
CA ILE A 99 -7.61 -1.29 -4.69
C ILE A 99 -7.83 -1.70 -3.24
N MET A 100 -6.86 -1.41 -2.36
CA MET A 100 -6.91 -1.78 -0.96
C MET A 100 -8.00 -1.00 -0.20
N ASP A 101 -8.19 0.29 -0.49
CA ASP A 101 -9.27 1.08 0.13
C ASP A 101 -10.65 0.63 -0.35
N ARG A 102 -10.78 0.23 -1.62
CA ARG A 102 -12.03 -0.30 -2.14
C ARG A 102 -12.41 -1.64 -1.51
N LEU A 103 -11.42 -2.51 -1.25
CA LEU A 103 -11.66 -3.86 -0.72
C LEU A 103 -11.80 -3.90 0.79
N TYR A 104 -10.95 -3.15 1.50
CA TYR A 104 -10.84 -3.21 2.95
C TYR A 104 -11.21 -1.87 3.59
N GLY A 105 -10.82 -0.76 2.95
CA GLY A 105 -11.07 0.58 3.46
C GLY A 105 -9.97 1.11 4.37
N GLY A 106 -10.10 2.37 4.77
CA GLY A 106 -9.23 3.00 5.76
C GLY A 106 -7.76 3.06 5.33
N VAL A 107 -7.44 2.99 4.04
CA VAL A 107 -6.05 3.14 3.60
C VAL A 107 -5.63 4.59 3.74
N CYS A 108 -4.50 4.85 4.42
CA CYS A 108 -3.92 6.19 4.52
C CYS A 108 -2.72 6.37 3.59
N TYR A 109 -1.98 5.30 3.33
CA TYR A 109 -0.76 5.34 2.54
C TYR A 109 -0.51 4.01 1.82
N ALA A 110 0.10 4.08 0.64
CA ALA A 110 0.70 2.93 -0.01
C ALA A 110 2.09 3.27 -0.56
N GLY A 111 2.97 2.28 -0.58
CA GLY A 111 4.27 2.39 -1.23
C GLY A 111 4.64 1.10 -1.96
N ILE A 112 5.34 1.24 -3.08
CA ILE A 112 5.95 0.14 -3.81
C ILE A 112 7.36 -0.06 -3.28
N ASP A 113 7.73 -1.32 -3.04
CA ASP A 113 9.07 -1.66 -2.60
C ASP A 113 10.00 -1.68 -3.83
N THR A 114 10.92 -0.73 -3.85
CA THR A 114 11.92 -0.60 -4.91
C THR A 114 13.28 -1.10 -4.45
N ASP A 115 14.09 -1.58 -5.38
CA ASP A 115 15.50 -1.85 -5.11
C ASP A 115 16.27 -0.58 -4.67
N PRO A 116 17.06 -0.60 -3.59
CA PRO A 116 17.79 0.58 -3.13
C PRO A 116 18.77 1.14 -4.16
N GLU A 117 19.40 0.27 -4.94
CA GLU A 117 20.39 0.61 -5.96
C GLU A 117 19.72 0.94 -7.30
N LEU A 118 18.76 0.14 -7.73
CA LEU A 118 18.17 0.23 -9.07
C LEU A 118 16.93 1.13 -9.10
N LYS A 119 16.39 1.50 -7.92
CA LYS A 119 15.16 2.29 -7.75
C LYS A 119 14.00 1.77 -8.58
N TYR A 120 13.91 0.44 -8.71
CA TYR A 120 12.94 -0.27 -9.54
C TYR A 120 12.07 -1.23 -8.71
N PRO A 121 10.76 -1.37 -9.01
CA PRO A 121 9.85 -2.23 -8.26
C PRO A 121 10.29 -3.70 -8.18
N LYS A 122 10.33 -4.24 -6.96
CA LYS A 122 10.68 -5.64 -6.69
C LYS A 122 9.50 -6.60 -6.79
N GLY A 123 8.28 -6.08 -6.99
CA GLY A 123 7.05 -6.87 -7.01
C GLY A 123 6.45 -7.07 -5.61
N ALA A 124 6.68 -6.10 -4.74
CA ALA A 124 6.10 -6.02 -3.41
C ALA A 124 5.74 -4.55 -3.10
N GLY A 125 4.93 -4.36 -2.07
CA GLY A 125 4.58 -3.05 -1.56
C GLY A 125 4.16 -3.11 -0.10
N ARG A 126 3.85 -1.94 0.43
CA ARG A 126 3.42 -1.73 1.81
C ARG A 126 2.22 -0.81 1.81
N VAL A 127 1.25 -1.10 2.67
CA VAL A 127 0.02 -0.32 2.78
C VAL A 127 -0.20 -0.03 4.25
N GLU A 128 -0.40 1.22 4.60
CA GLU A 128 -0.80 1.60 5.95
C GLU A 128 -2.31 1.83 5.99
N VAL A 129 -2.94 1.28 7.03
CA VAL A 129 -4.38 1.35 7.24
C VAL A 129 -4.70 1.98 8.59
N LYS A 130 -5.74 2.80 8.63
CA LYS A 130 -6.39 3.22 9.88
C LYS A 130 -6.87 1.96 10.60
N PRO A 131 -6.67 1.85 11.93
CA PRO A 131 -7.20 0.74 12.69
C PRO A 131 -8.72 0.63 12.51
N TYR A 132 -9.20 -0.58 12.19
CA TYR A 132 -10.62 -0.85 12.08
C TYR A 132 -11.27 -0.84 13.47
N VAL A 133 -12.26 0.03 13.66
CA VAL A 133 -13.14 0.00 14.82
C VAL A 133 -14.42 -0.72 14.38
N LEU A 134 -14.67 -1.90 14.95
CA LEU A 134 -15.85 -2.73 14.69
C LEU A 134 -17.07 -2.19 15.46
N ASP A 135 -18.25 -2.19 14.84
CA ASP A 135 -19.46 -1.55 15.43
C ASP A 135 -20.18 -2.36 16.51
N ASP A 136 -19.88 -3.64 16.60
CA ASP A 136 -20.61 -4.65 17.37
C ASP A 136 -19.74 -5.28 18.47
N GLN A 137 -18.63 -4.63 18.81
CA GLN A 137 -17.77 -5.09 19.89
C GLN A 137 -18.29 -4.58 21.23
N LEU A 138 -18.42 -5.48 22.18
CA LEU A 138 -18.66 -5.12 23.58
C LEU A 138 -17.37 -4.60 24.20
N CYS A 139 -17.49 -3.86 25.29
CA CYS A 139 -16.32 -3.44 26.05
C CYS A 139 -15.56 -4.65 26.58
N ASP A 140 -14.28 -4.79 26.27
CA ASP A 140 -13.46 -5.93 26.70
C ASP A 140 -13.34 -6.03 28.24
N GLU A 141 -13.45 -4.89 28.94
CA GLU A 141 -13.30 -4.81 30.39
C GLU A 141 -14.58 -5.16 31.17
N CYS A 142 -15.75 -4.77 30.66
CA CYS A 142 -17.01 -4.96 31.38
C CYS A 142 -18.05 -5.78 30.62
N GLN A 143 -17.76 -6.17 29.38
CA GLN A 143 -18.64 -6.96 28.51
C GLN A 143 -20.07 -6.40 28.42
N GLY A 144 -20.21 -5.07 28.46
CA GLY A 144 -21.51 -4.39 28.40
C GLY A 144 -22.18 -4.16 29.77
N ALA A 145 -21.66 -4.75 30.85
CA ALA A 145 -22.28 -4.69 32.19
C ALA A 145 -22.41 -3.26 32.72
N ARG A 146 -21.47 -2.36 32.37
CA ARG A 146 -21.46 -0.96 32.84
C ARG A 146 -22.12 0.03 31.87
N CYS A 147 -22.58 -0.42 30.71
CA CYS A 147 -23.18 0.44 29.68
C CYS A 147 -24.53 -0.10 29.17
N GLY A 148 -25.22 -0.92 29.96
CA GLY A 148 -26.54 -1.45 29.63
C GLY A 148 -26.55 -2.30 28.36
N GLY A 149 -25.47 -3.05 28.11
CA GLY A 149 -25.31 -3.89 26.92
C GLY A 149 -24.97 -3.13 25.62
N LYS A 150 -24.78 -1.80 25.67
CA LYS A 150 -24.36 -1.02 24.48
C LYS A 150 -22.97 -1.43 24.03
N PHE A 151 -22.74 -1.41 22.72
CA PHE A 151 -21.42 -1.61 22.12
C PHE A 151 -20.43 -0.52 22.54
N ALA A 152 -19.15 -0.88 22.56
CA ALA A 152 -18.07 0.00 22.96
C ALA A 152 -17.79 1.03 21.84
N PRO A 153 -17.90 2.34 22.12
CA PRO A 153 -17.68 3.38 21.11
C PRO A 153 -16.19 3.68 20.87
N PHE A 154 -15.29 3.21 21.74
CA PHE A 154 -13.87 3.56 21.72
C PHE A 154 -12.98 2.35 21.56
N PHE A 155 -12.01 2.43 20.66
CA PHE A 155 -10.90 1.50 20.56
C PHE A 155 -9.59 2.20 20.93
N CYS A 156 -8.80 1.61 21.83
CA CYS A 156 -7.46 2.12 22.14
C CYS A 156 -6.41 1.42 21.28
N ALA A 157 -5.80 2.14 20.34
CA ALA A 157 -4.74 1.58 19.47
C ALA A 157 -3.34 1.56 20.11
N ASN A 158 -3.19 1.94 21.39
CA ASN A 158 -1.91 1.76 22.07
C ASN A 158 -1.65 0.26 22.30
N VAL A 159 -0.42 -0.20 22.04
CA VAL A 159 0.00 -1.60 22.19
C VAL A 159 -0.26 -2.18 23.58
N THR A 160 -0.26 -1.36 24.63
CA THR A 160 -0.54 -1.82 26.00
C THR A 160 -2.03 -2.01 26.28
N CYS A 161 -2.90 -1.61 25.36
CA CYS A 161 -4.35 -1.68 25.49
C CYS A 161 -4.95 -2.57 24.40
N LEU A 162 -4.87 -2.17 23.12
CA LEU A 162 -5.44 -2.87 21.96
C LEU A 162 -6.83 -3.46 22.21
N GLN A 163 -7.71 -2.67 22.82
CA GLN A 163 -9.00 -3.10 23.38
C GLN A 163 -10.10 -2.09 23.12
N TYR A 164 -11.34 -2.58 23.10
CA TYR A 164 -12.58 -1.83 23.06
C TYR A 164 -13.04 -1.45 24.47
N TYR A 165 -13.38 -0.17 24.65
CA TYR A 165 -13.82 0.38 25.91
C TYR A 165 -15.16 1.10 25.77
N CYS A 166 -16.07 0.87 26.71
CA CYS A 166 -17.20 1.77 26.94
C CYS A 166 -16.70 3.09 27.53
N GLU A 167 -17.52 4.14 27.50
CA GLU A 167 -17.16 5.46 28.03
C GLU A 167 -16.66 5.40 29.48
N PHE A 168 -17.34 4.62 30.33
CA PHE A 168 -16.96 4.46 31.74
C PHE A 168 -15.60 3.77 31.92
N CYS A 169 -15.38 2.65 31.23
CA CYS A 169 -14.12 1.91 31.34
C CYS A 169 -12.96 2.70 30.72
N TRP A 170 -13.22 3.45 29.63
CA TRP A 170 -12.23 4.35 29.04
C TRP A 170 -11.75 5.37 30.05
N ALA A 171 -12.68 6.14 30.65
CA ALA A 171 -12.35 7.17 31.62
C ALA A 171 -11.56 6.60 32.81
N ASN A 172 -12.00 5.47 33.37
CA ASN A 172 -11.37 4.86 34.55
C ASN A 172 -9.96 4.28 34.28
N ILE A 173 -9.69 3.79 33.07
CA ILE A 173 -8.42 3.15 32.73
C ILE A 173 -7.42 4.16 32.17
N HIS A 174 -7.88 5.10 31.33
CA HIS A 174 -7.03 6.08 30.66
C HIS A 174 -6.82 7.36 31.45
N SER A 175 -7.46 7.53 32.61
CA SER A 175 -7.09 8.56 33.59
C SER A 175 -5.91 8.17 34.48
N ARG A 176 -5.41 6.91 34.38
CA ARG A 176 -4.29 6.43 35.19
C ARG A 176 -2.96 6.94 34.63
N ALA A 177 -2.01 7.21 35.53
CA ALA A 177 -0.66 7.65 35.17
C ALA A 177 -0.01 6.70 34.15
N GLY A 178 0.57 7.26 33.10
CA GLY A 178 1.19 6.51 32.00
C GLY A 178 0.24 6.10 30.87
N ARG A 179 -1.08 6.33 31.00
CA ARG A 179 -2.07 6.13 29.92
C ARG A 179 -2.78 7.41 29.48
N GLU A 180 -2.45 8.54 30.08
CA GLU A 180 -3.07 9.85 29.82
C GLU A 180 -2.87 10.36 28.38
N PHE A 181 -1.85 9.88 27.67
CA PHE A 181 -1.58 10.24 26.27
C PHE A 181 -2.32 9.37 25.25
N HIS A 182 -3.04 8.33 25.71
CA HIS A 182 -3.79 7.46 24.81
C HIS A 182 -5.00 8.22 24.28
N LYS A 183 -5.23 8.14 22.97
CA LYS A 183 -6.38 8.76 22.32
C LYS A 183 -7.34 7.67 21.83
N PRO A 184 -8.66 7.80 22.10
CA PRO A 184 -9.61 6.83 21.63
C PRO A 184 -9.75 6.99 20.12
N LEU A 185 -9.72 5.86 19.40
CA LEU A 185 -10.22 5.81 18.04
C LEU A 185 -11.72 5.62 18.10
N VAL A 186 -12.45 6.59 17.56
CA VAL A 186 -13.90 6.57 17.43
C VAL A 186 -14.22 6.25 15.98
N LYS A 187 -15.33 5.56 15.73
CA LYS A 187 -15.83 5.35 14.38
C LYS A 187 -16.00 6.70 13.65
N GLU A 188 -15.18 6.96 12.64
CA GLU A 188 -15.53 7.94 11.61
C GLU A 188 -16.57 7.30 10.70
N GLY A 189 -17.72 7.96 10.54
CA GLY A 189 -18.85 7.45 9.77
C GLY A 189 -18.49 7.28 8.29
N ALA A 190 -17.96 6.12 7.94
CA ALA A 190 -18.04 5.61 6.58
C ALA A 190 -19.16 4.57 6.57
N ASP A 191 -20.33 4.98 6.09
CA ASP A 191 -21.42 4.10 5.69
C ASP A 191 -20.86 3.14 4.63
N ARG A 192 -20.37 1.97 5.04
CA ARG A 192 -19.79 0.96 4.14
C ARG A 192 -20.55 -0.34 4.32
N PRO A 193 -20.96 -1.00 3.21
CA PRO A 193 -21.59 -2.30 3.29
C PRO A 193 -20.63 -3.31 3.93
N ARG A 194 -21.06 -3.90 5.04
CA ARG A 194 -20.35 -4.99 5.72
C ARG A 194 -20.31 -6.24 4.82
N GLN A 195 -19.18 -6.93 4.88
CA GLN A 195 -18.92 -8.33 4.50
C GLN A 195 -18.88 -8.68 3.00
N ILE A 196 -17.67 -8.66 2.43
CA ILE A 196 -17.30 -9.67 1.43
C ILE A 196 -16.91 -10.94 2.22
N HIS A 197 -17.77 -11.95 2.22
CA HIS A 197 -17.42 -13.27 2.74
C HIS A 197 -16.38 -13.92 1.82
N PHE A 198 -15.11 -13.90 2.23
CA PHE A 198 -14.08 -14.70 1.56
C PHE A 198 -14.28 -16.17 1.88
N ARG A 199 -14.57 -16.98 0.85
CA ARG A 199 -14.47 -18.43 0.92
C ARG A 199 -13.08 -18.84 0.44
N TRP A 200 -12.20 -19.19 1.37
CA TRP A 200 -10.99 -19.92 1.04
C TRP A 200 -11.41 -21.33 0.66
N SER A 201 -11.43 -21.62 -0.65
CA SER A 201 -11.59 -22.98 -1.19
C SER A 201 -10.23 -23.51 -1.60
#